data_AF-A0A925JV79-F1
#
_entry.id   AF-A0A925JV79-F1
#
_cell.length_a   1.000
_cell.length_b   1.000
_cell.length_c   1.000
_cell.angle_alpha   90.00
_cell.angle_beta   90.00
_cell.angle_gamma   90.00
#
_symmetry.space_group_name_H-M   'P 1'
#
loop_
_entity.id
_entity.type
_entity.pdbx_description
1 polymer ?
#
loop_
_entity_poly.entity_id
_entity_poly.type
_entity_poly.pdbx_seq_one_letter_code
_entity_poly.pdbx_strand_id
1 'polypeptide(L)'
;MDFIYATWAGYPVWAWAGFAAFIFVMLTLDLGILNRKAHAITYREAATWSAVWVTLALIFAGLVFWREGRLTGVEFLTGYVIELSLSVDNLFVFLLIFGYFKVPAKYQHRVLFWGVLGALVMRMTMIALGAALIERFHWIIYVFGVFLIYTGIKMMTQGETEVHPEQNPIVRFVSRLVPMTGKYDGEKFFTEVNGKR
;
A
#
# COMPACT_ATOMS: atom_id res chain seq x y z
N MET A 1 11.14 4.09 -33.41
CA MET A 1 11.94 5.05 -32.62
C MET A 1 11.03 6.02 -31.83
N ASP A 2 9.70 5.92 -31.96
CA ASP A 2 8.73 6.88 -31.40
C ASP A 2 8.30 6.58 -29.95
N PHE A 3 8.56 5.36 -29.45
CA PHE A 3 8.15 4.96 -28.09
C PHE A 3 8.96 5.67 -26.99
N ILE A 4 10.17 6.15 -27.32
CA ILE A 4 11.08 6.82 -26.37
C ILE A 4 10.61 8.27 -26.08
N TYR A 5 9.91 8.90 -27.03
CA TYR A 5 9.35 10.24 -26.86
C TYR A 5 7.85 10.25 -26.54
N ALA A 6 7.24 9.07 -26.42
CA ALA A 6 5.87 8.96 -25.97
C ALA A 6 5.74 9.61 -24.58
N THR A 7 4.85 10.59 -24.47
CA THR A 7 4.56 11.28 -23.22
C THR A 7 3.29 10.69 -22.61
N TRP A 8 3.32 10.46 -21.31
CA TRP A 8 2.15 10.09 -20.53
C TRP A 8 2.08 10.98 -19.30
N ALA A 9 0.94 11.64 -19.10
CA ALA A 9 0.72 12.65 -18.07
C ALA A 9 1.79 13.78 -18.06
N GLY A 10 2.24 14.22 -19.23
CA GLY A 10 3.20 15.33 -19.38
C GLY A 10 4.68 14.94 -19.21
N TYR A 11 5.00 13.67 -18.94
CA TYR A 11 6.37 13.17 -18.77
C TYR A 11 6.67 12.01 -19.72
N PRO A 12 7.94 11.80 -20.12
CA PRO A 12 8.29 10.74 -21.06
C PRO A 12 8.14 9.35 -20.42
N VAL A 13 7.64 8.38 -21.19
CA VAL A 13 7.34 7.00 -20.72
C VAL A 13 8.57 6.29 -20.15
N TRP A 14 9.78 6.57 -20.67
CA TRP A 14 11.00 5.98 -20.12
C TRP A 14 11.32 6.44 -18.69
N ALA A 15 10.92 7.66 -18.30
CA ALA A 15 11.12 8.16 -16.94
C ALA A 15 10.21 7.40 -15.96
N TRP A 16 8.97 7.13 -16.36
CA TRP A 16 8.05 6.26 -15.62
C TRP A 16 8.58 4.83 -15.49
N ALA A 17 9.13 4.27 -16.57
CA ALA A 17 9.75 2.94 -16.56
C ALA A 17 10.98 2.88 -15.64
N GLY A 18 11.84 3.91 -15.68
CA GLY A 18 13.02 4.02 -14.82
C GLY A 18 12.64 4.16 -13.34
N PHE A 19 11.64 4.99 -13.03
CA PHE A 19 11.11 5.14 -11.68
C PHE A 19 10.51 3.82 -11.15
N ALA A 20 9.69 3.15 -11.96
CA ALA A 20 9.11 1.85 -11.60
C ALA A 20 10.18 0.79 -11.36
N ALA A 21 11.22 0.74 -12.20
CA ALA A 21 12.35 -0.17 -12.03
C ALA A 21 13.13 0.13 -10.74
N PHE A 22 13.39 1.41 -10.44
CA PHE A 22 14.05 1.82 -9.20
C PHE A 22 13.27 1.39 -7.95
N ILE A 23 11.96 1.67 -7.92
CA ILE A 23 11.09 1.26 -6.80
C ILE A 23 11.09 -0.27 -6.66
N PHE A 24 10.99 -1.01 -7.76
CA PHE A 24 11.01 -2.47 -7.73
C PHE A 24 12.31 -3.03 -7.16
N VAL A 25 13.46 -2.45 -7.55
CA VAL A 25 14.79 -2.83 -7.02
C VAL A 25 14.88 -2.51 -5.54
N MET A 26 14.49 -1.31 -5.11
CA MET A 26 14.51 -0.96 -3.69
C MET A 26 13.62 -1.88 -2.85
N LEU A 27 12.41 -2.16 -3.31
CA LEU A 27 11.44 -3.01 -2.61
C LEU A 27 11.94 -4.45 -2.50
N THR A 28 12.53 -5.00 -3.56
CA THR A 28 13.12 -6.34 -3.54
C THR A 28 14.35 -6.43 -2.63
N LEU A 29 15.18 -5.38 -2.55
CA LEU A 29 16.32 -5.32 -1.63
C LEU A 29 15.87 -5.22 -0.16
N ASP A 30 14.98 -4.29 0.16
CA ASP A 30 14.56 -3.97 1.53
C ASP A 30 13.78 -5.13 2.17
N LEU A 31 12.77 -5.65 1.46
CA LEU A 31 11.90 -6.70 1.96
C LEU A 31 12.41 -8.12 1.63
N GLY A 32 13.24 -8.29 0.60
CA GLY A 32 13.74 -9.60 0.19
C GLY A 32 15.05 -10.01 0.88
N ILE A 33 15.98 -9.07 1.02
CA ILE A 33 17.38 -9.34 1.40
C ILE A 33 17.71 -8.79 2.80
N LEU A 34 17.33 -7.55 3.11
CA LEU A 34 17.71 -6.89 4.38
C LEU A 34 16.89 -7.36 5.58
N ASN A 35 15.56 -7.45 5.45
CA ASN A 35 14.65 -7.78 6.57
C ASN A 35 14.27 -9.26 6.65
N ARG A 36 15.21 -10.17 6.35
CA ARG A 36 14.94 -11.62 6.30
C ARG A 36 14.63 -12.25 7.67
N LYS A 37 14.96 -11.58 8.77
CA LYS A 37 14.69 -12.09 10.14
C LYS A 37 13.38 -11.52 10.65
N ALA A 38 12.37 -12.38 10.70
CA ALA A 38 11.06 -12.07 11.28
C ALA A 38 11.20 -11.87 12.81
N HIS A 39 11.60 -10.67 13.23
CA HIS A 39 11.38 -10.24 14.59
C HIS A 39 9.99 -9.61 14.64
N ALA A 40 9.13 -10.11 15.51
CA ALA A 40 7.84 -9.48 15.75
C ALA A 40 8.12 -8.17 16.49
N ILE A 41 8.10 -7.04 15.76
CA ILE A 41 8.26 -5.72 16.36
C ILE A 41 7.14 -5.55 17.39
N THR A 42 7.51 -5.36 18.64
CA THR A 42 6.53 -5.14 19.70
C THR A 42 5.89 -3.76 19.53
N TYR A 43 4.63 -3.60 19.97
CA TYR A 43 3.92 -2.31 19.87
C TYR A 43 4.72 -1.12 20.42
N ARG A 44 5.42 -1.33 21.56
CA ARG A 44 6.26 -0.31 22.19
C ARG A 44 7.46 0.09 21.34
N GLU A 45 8.10 -0.88 20.70
CA GLU A 45 9.22 -0.66 19.80
C GLU A 45 8.76 0.11 18.54
N ALA A 46 7.65 -0.31 17.93
CA ALA A 46 7.05 0.38 16.77
C ALA A 46 6.65 1.84 17.10
N ALA A 47 6.03 2.07 18.25
CA ALA A 47 5.65 3.40 18.70
C ALA A 47 6.87 4.29 18.96
N THR A 48 7.94 3.73 19.54
CA THR A 48 9.20 4.45 19.79
C THR A 48 9.86 4.85 18.48
N TRP A 49 9.99 3.92 17.52
CA TRP A 49 10.53 4.22 16.20
C TRP A 49 9.70 5.28 15.48
N SER A 50 8.37 5.18 15.52
CA SER A 50 7.49 6.18 14.92
C SER A 50 7.70 7.57 15.55
N ALA A 51 7.80 7.65 16.88
CA ALA A 51 8.05 8.89 17.59
C ALA A 51 9.41 9.50 17.23
N VAL A 52 10.46 8.68 17.09
CA VAL A 52 11.81 9.12 16.67
C VAL A 52 11.75 9.75 15.28
N TRP A 53 11.13 9.09 14.31
CA TRP A 53 11.01 9.59 12.94
C TRP A 53 10.18 10.88 12.86
N VAL A 54 9.04 10.93 13.56
CA VAL A 54 8.20 12.14 13.63
C VAL A 54 8.97 13.30 14.27
N THR A 55 9.69 13.04 15.36
CA THR A 55 10.48 14.08 16.04
C THR A 55 11.58 14.61 15.13
N LEU A 56 12.28 13.73 14.43
CA LEU A 56 13.33 14.13 13.48
C LEU A 56 12.76 14.96 12.32
N ALA A 57 11.61 14.57 11.79
CA ALA A 57 10.90 15.33 10.77
C ALA A 57 10.46 16.72 11.27
N LEU A 58 9.98 16.82 12.52
CA LEU A 58 9.59 18.11 13.13
C LEU A 58 10.80 19.01 13.41
N ILE A 59 11.93 18.45 13.85
CA ILE A 59 13.18 19.20 14.00
C ILE A 59 13.61 19.76 12.64
N PHE A 60 13.58 18.93 11.60
CA PHE A 60 13.90 19.37 10.25
C PHE A 60 12.92 20.43 9.74
N ALA A 61 11.62 20.27 9.97
CA ALA A 61 10.63 21.30 9.67
C ALA A 61 10.99 22.63 10.35
N GLY A 62 11.34 22.60 11.64
CA GLY A 62 11.80 23.79 12.37
C GLY A 62 13.02 24.47 11.73
N LEU A 63 13.98 23.69 11.23
CA LEU A 63 15.11 24.22 10.48
C LEU A 63 14.69 24.86 9.16
N VAL A 64 13.74 24.26 8.43
CA VAL A 64 13.19 24.82 7.19
C VAL A 64 12.46 26.13 7.48
N PHE A 65 11.64 26.19 8.54
CA PHE A 65 10.97 27.42 8.97
C PHE A 65 11.97 28.54 9.28
N TRP A 66 13.10 28.20 9.91
CA TRP A 66 14.12 29.17 10.27
C TRP A 66 14.94 29.66 9.07
N ARG A 67 15.31 28.76 8.15
CA ARG A 67 16.23 29.06 7.04
C ARG A 67 15.54 29.51 5.76
N GLU A 68 14.49 28.82 5.35
CA GLU A 68 13.79 29.02 4.07
C GLU A 68 12.50 29.84 4.24
N GLY A 69 12.09 30.09 5.48
CA GLY A 69 10.94 30.90 5.83
C GLY A 69 9.62 30.13 5.93
N ARG A 70 8.54 30.89 6.18
CA ARG A 70 7.25 30.32 6.59
C ARG A 70 6.55 29.52 5.49
N LEU A 71 6.62 29.95 4.24
CA LEU A 71 5.93 29.30 3.12
C LEU A 71 6.49 27.88 2.91
N THR A 72 7.80 27.78 2.70
CA THR A 72 8.50 26.50 2.51
C THR A 72 8.35 25.56 3.71
N GLY A 73 8.36 26.10 4.93
CA GLY A 73 8.11 25.29 6.14
C GLY A 73 6.71 24.68 6.18
N VAL A 74 5.68 25.43 5.76
CA VAL A 74 4.30 24.91 5.66
C VAL A 74 4.18 23.89 4.53
N GLU A 75 4.82 24.12 3.39
CA GLU A 75 4.86 23.17 2.27
C GLU A 75 5.51 21.85 2.70
N PHE A 76 6.65 21.91 3.40
CA PHE A 76 7.32 20.73 3.95
C PHE A 76 6.42 19.97 4.92
N LEU A 77 5.82 20.64 5.92
CA LEU A 77 4.93 19.98 6.87
C LEU A 77 3.70 19.38 6.20
N THR A 78 3.14 20.08 5.21
CA THR A 78 1.98 19.60 4.46
C THR A 78 2.33 18.36 3.67
N GLY A 79 3.46 18.36 2.96
CA GLY A 79 3.99 17.18 2.27
C GLY A 79 4.23 16.02 3.23
N TYR A 80 4.89 16.28 4.36
CA TYR A 80 5.15 15.26 5.39
C TYR A 80 3.86 14.64 5.94
N VAL A 81 2.84 15.44 6.25
CA VAL A 81 1.54 14.93 6.76
C VAL A 81 0.81 14.11 5.69
N ILE A 82 0.86 14.53 4.42
CA ILE A 82 0.28 13.77 3.31
C ILE A 82 0.99 12.42 3.16
N GLU A 83 2.32 12.40 3.18
CA GLU A 83 3.11 11.17 3.09
C GLU A 83 2.84 10.24 4.28
N LEU A 84 2.81 10.78 5.50
CA LEU A 84 2.51 10.02 6.71
C LEU A 84 1.09 9.41 6.63
N SER A 85 0.10 10.18 6.19
CA SER A 85 -1.29 9.71 6.05
C SER A 85 -1.41 8.59 5.02
N LEU A 86 -0.71 8.70 3.89
CA LEU A 86 -0.66 7.65 2.85
C LEU A 86 0.01 6.36 3.35
N SER A 87 0.99 6.46 4.25
CA SER A 87 1.62 5.28 4.86
C SER A 87 0.69 4.54 5.82
N VAL A 88 -0.11 5.27 6.62
CA VAL A 88 -1.07 4.72 7.57
C VAL A 88 -2.24 4.04 6.87
N ASP A 89 -2.75 4.62 5.79
CA ASP A 89 -3.80 4.02 4.96
C ASP A 89 -3.39 2.63 4.42
N ASN A 90 -2.16 2.54 3.90
CA ASN A 90 -1.60 1.27 3.42
C ASN A 90 -1.46 0.24 4.56
N LEU A 91 -0.97 0.64 5.74
CA LEU A 91 -0.79 -0.26 6.89
C LEU A 91 -2.13 -0.78 7.44
N PHE A 92 -3.17 0.06 7.47
CA PHE A 92 -4.49 -0.31 7.95
C PHE A 92 -5.11 -1.45 7.11
N VAL A 93 -5.00 -1.37 5.78
CA VAL A 93 -5.46 -2.44 4.89
C VAL A 93 -4.75 -3.77 5.21
N PHE A 94 -3.43 -3.75 5.45
CA PHE A 94 -2.70 -4.96 5.82
C PHE A 94 -3.12 -5.53 7.17
N LEU A 95 -3.35 -4.69 8.18
CA LEU A 95 -3.85 -5.13 9.50
C LEU A 95 -5.23 -5.78 9.39
N LEU A 96 -6.14 -5.20 8.61
CA LEU A 96 -7.46 -5.78 8.35
C LEU A 96 -7.34 -7.15 7.65
N ILE A 97 -6.50 -7.25 6.62
CA ILE A 97 -6.26 -8.52 5.90
C ILE A 97 -5.67 -9.57 6.86
N PHE A 98 -4.66 -9.23 7.65
CA PHE A 98 -4.03 -10.15 8.60
C PHE A 98 -4.99 -10.60 9.69
N GLY A 99 -5.81 -9.68 10.21
CA GLY A 99 -6.86 -9.98 11.19
C GLY A 99 -7.93 -10.90 10.61
N TYR A 100 -8.42 -10.58 9.40
CA TYR A 100 -9.44 -11.36 8.70
C TYR A 100 -9.00 -12.79 8.40
N PHE A 101 -7.76 -12.99 7.94
CA PHE A 101 -7.21 -14.31 7.63
C PHE A 101 -6.46 -14.98 8.79
N LYS A 102 -6.44 -14.35 9.97
CA LYS A 102 -5.69 -14.81 11.16
C LYS A 102 -4.25 -15.22 10.83
N VAL A 103 -3.55 -14.40 10.05
CA VAL A 103 -2.21 -14.71 9.53
C VAL A 103 -1.19 -14.74 10.68
N PRO A 104 -0.52 -15.88 10.94
CA PRO A 104 0.50 -15.97 11.98
C PRO A 104 1.66 -14.99 11.74
N ALA A 105 2.21 -14.39 12.81
CA ALA A 105 3.26 -13.36 12.74
C ALA A 105 4.48 -13.76 11.90
N LYS A 106 4.86 -15.05 11.90
CA LYS A 106 5.95 -15.61 11.09
C LYS A 106 5.75 -15.40 9.58
N TYR A 107 4.51 -15.36 9.11
CA TYR A 107 4.18 -15.23 7.69
C TYR A 107 3.80 -13.82 7.27
N GLN A 108 3.50 -12.91 8.21
CA GLN A 108 3.09 -11.54 7.92
C GLN A 108 4.10 -10.82 7.02
N HIS A 109 5.40 -10.99 7.26
CA HIS A 109 6.44 -10.38 6.41
C HIS A 109 6.37 -10.84 4.95
N ARG A 110 6.15 -12.15 4.70
CA ARG A 110 6.06 -12.68 3.33
C ARG A 110 4.77 -12.23 2.65
N VAL A 111 3.66 -12.18 3.39
CA VAL A 111 2.38 -11.68 2.85
C VAL A 111 2.48 -10.17 2.59
N LEU A 112 3.17 -9.42 3.45
CA LEU A 112 3.43 -7.99 3.26
C LEU A 112 4.24 -7.75 1.99
N PHE A 113 5.27 -8.54 1.71
CA PHE A 113 6.05 -8.41 0.46
C PHE A 113 5.17 -8.50 -0.80
N TRP A 114 4.42 -9.59 -0.94
CA TRP A 114 3.54 -9.78 -2.08
C TRP A 114 2.37 -8.80 -2.09
N GLY A 115 1.89 -8.42 -0.91
CA GLY A 115 0.82 -7.44 -0.73
C GLY A 115 1.22 -6.03 -1.15
N VAL A 116 2.38 -5.53 -0.71
CA VAL A 116 2.91 -4.21 -1.12
C VAL A 116 3.23 -4.21 -2.60
N LEU A 117 3.84 -5.27 -3.13
CA LEU A 117 4.12 -5.37 -4.55
C LEU A 117 2.82 -5.35 -5.39
N GLY A 118 1.82 -6.13 -4.99
CA GLY A 118 0.51 -6.15 -5.64
C GLY A 118 -0.21 -4.81 -5.53
N ALA A 119 -0.21 -4.20 -4.35
CA ALA A 119 -0.81 -2.88 -4.12
C ALA A 119 -0.14 -1.79 -4.96
N LEU A 120 1.19 -1.83 -5.10
CA LEU A 120 1.95 -0.91 -5.93
C LEU A 120 1.56 -1.06 -7.42
N VAL A 121 1.45 -2.30 -7.92
CA VAL A 121 1.03 -2.57 -9.30
C VAL A 121 -0.41 -2.10 -9.54
N MET A 122 -1.33 -2.39 -8.62
CA MET A 122 -2.72 -1.93 -8.68
C MET A 122 -2.77 -0.39 -8.67
N ARG A 123 -1.96 0.26 -7.83
CA ARG A 123 -1.85 1.72 -7.74
C ARG A 123 -1.32 2.30 -9.06
N MET A 124 -0.24 1.77 -9.62
CA MET A 124 0.30 2.21 -10.92
C MET A 124 -0.75 2.06 -12.02
N THR A 125 -1.46 0.95 -12.07
CA THR A 125 -2.51 0.69 -13.07
C THR A 125 -3.70 1.64 -12.89
N MET A 126 -4.16 1.84 -11.65
CA MET A 126 -5.27 2.74 -11.34
C MET A 126 -4.93 4.19 -11.67
N ILE A 127 -3.72 4.65 -11.38
CA ILE A 127 -3.26 6.00 -11.74
C ILE A 127 -3.12 6.11 -13.26
N ALA A 128 -2.55 5.09 -13.91
CA ALA A 128 -2.40 5.03 -15.36
C ALA A 128 -3.72 5.22 -16.10
N LEU A 129 -4.69 4.38 -15.74
CA LEU A 129 -6.04 4.41 -16.30
C LEU A 129 -6.81 5.65 -15.86
N GLY A 130 -6.73 6.00 -14.57
CA GLY A 130 -7.43 7.14 -13.99
C GLY A 130 -7.05 8.47 -14.63
N ALA A 131 -5.76 8.69 -14.89
CA ALA A 131 -5.29 9.90 -15.59
C ALA A 131 -5.87 9.98 -17.01
N ALA A 132 -5.82 8.87 -17.76
CA ALA A 132 -6.40 8.81 -19.10
C ALA A 132 -7.94 9.00 -19.10
N LEU A 133 -8.61 8.54 -18.03
CA LEU A 133 -10.05 8.69 -17.86
C LEU A 133 -10.45 10.12 -17.53
N ILE A 134 -9.68 10.79 -16.66
CA ILE A 134 -9.88 12.20 -16.28
C ILE A 134 -9.69 13.12 -17.48
N GLU A 135 -8.67 12.87 -18.32
CA GLU A 135 -8.42 13.67 -19.53
C GLU A 135 -9.61 13.67 -20.49
N ARG A 136 -10.32 12.54 -20.59
CA ARG A 136 -11.49 12.38 -21.46
C ARG A 136 -12.81 12.78 -20.80
N PHE A 137 -12.93 12.60 -19.49
CA PHE A 137 -14.19 12.75 -18.76
C PHE A 137 -13.97 13.53 -17.46
N HIS A 138 -13.98 14.86 -17.53
CA HIS A 138 -13.72 15.72 -16.38
C HIS A 138 -14.72 15.50 -15.22
N TRP A 139 -15.97 15.09 -15.52
CA TRP A 139 -16.98 14.78 -14.50
C TRP A 139 -16.63 13.56 -13.65
N ILE A 140 -15.71 12.69 -14.11
CA ILE A 140 -15.25 11.51 -13.38
C ILE A 140 -14.58 11.89 -12.05
N ILE A 141 -14.02 13.10 -11.95
CA ILE A 141 -13.39 13.61 -10.73
C ILE A 141 -14.42 13.65 -9.59
N TYR A 142 -15.64 14.11 -9.87
CA TYR A 142 -16.71 14.15 -8.86
C TYR A 142 -17.12 12.74 -8.42
N VAL A 143 -17.16 11.79 -9.37
CA VAL A 143 -17.46 10.38 -9.05
C VAL A 143 -16.38 9.78 -8.16
N PHE A 144 -15.11 9.94 -8.52
CA PHE A 144 -13.99 9.48 -7.71
C PHE A 144 -13.96 10.16 -6.34
N GLY A 145 -14.25 11.46 -6.27
CA GLY A 145 -14.34 12.19 -5.01
C GLY A 145 -15.43 11.65 -4.09
N VAL A 146 -16.65 11.47 -4.61
CA VAL A 146 -17.76 10.86 -3.85
C VAL A 146 -17.43 9.44 -3.44
N PHE A 147 -16.81 8.65 -4.32
CA PHE A 147 -16.37 7.29 -4.03
C PHE A 147 -15.35 7.26 -2.88
N LEU A 148 -14.33 8.14 -2.91
CA LEU A 148 -13.31 8.24 -1.87
C LEU A 148 -13.91 8.67 -0.52
N ILE A 149 -14.82 9.63 -0.52
CA ILE A 149 -15.55 10.06 0.69
C ILE A 149 -16.35 8.88 1.24
N TYR A 150 -17.10 8.18 0.39
CA TYR A 150 -17.89 7.01 0.79
C TYR A 150 -17.00 5.91 1.39
N THR A 151 -15.88 5.58 0.75
CA THR A 151 -14.95 4.56 1.27
C THR A 151 -14.32 5.00 2.58
N GLY A 152 -13.94 6.28 2.73
CA GLY A 152 -13.40 6.81 3.98
C GLY A 152 -14.39 6.74 5.13
N ILE A 153 -15.66 7.12 4.89
CA ILE A 153 -16.74 7.00 5.88
C ILE A 153 -16.99 5.53 6.24
N LYS A 154 -17.00 4.64 5.25
CA LYS A 154 -17.18 3.20 5.47
C LYS A 154 -16.06 2.61 6.33
N MET A 155 -14.80 3.01 6.11
CA MET A 155 -13.67 2.57 6.93
C MET A 155 -13.75 3.08 8.36
N MET A 156 -14.24 4.31 8.57
CA MET A 156 -14.42 4.88 9.91
C MET A 156 -15.57 4.19 10.68
N THR A 157 -16.57 3.66 9.98
CA THR A 157 -17.77 3.04 10.58
C THR A 157 -17.67 1.52 10.73
N GLN A 158 -16.76 0.86 10.00
CA GLN A 158 -16.42 -0.56 10.22
C GLN A 158 -15.44 -0.69 11.39
N GLY A 159 -15.94 -0.46 12.60
CA GLY A 159 -15.31 -0.89 13.84
C GLY A 159 -15.38 -2.41 13.99
N GLU A 160 -14.33 -2.99 14.58
CA GLU A 160 -14.10 -4.41 14.86
C GLU A 160 -15.35 -5.29 14.94
N THR A 161 -15.83 -5.76 13.79
CA THR A 161 -16.88 -6.77 13.72
C THR A 161 -16.28 -7.96 13.01
N GLU A 162 -16.30 -9.12 13.69
CA GLU A 162 -15.85 -10.39 13.16
C GLU A 162 -16.60 -10.70 11.85
N VAL A 163 -16.00 -10.33 10.71
CA VAL A 163 -16.58 -10.62 9.40
C VAL A 163 -16.27 -12.08 9.09
N HIS A 164 -17.29 -12.94 9.21
CA HIS A 164 -17.19 -14.36 8.91
C HIS A 164 -16.66 -14.61 7.47
N PRO A 165 -15.55 -15.35 7.32
CA PRO A 165 -14.82 -15.51 6.05
C PRO A 165 -15.62 -16.05 4.85
N GLU A 166 -16.70 -16.76 5.12
CA GLU A 166 -17.41 -17.59 4.14
C GLU A 166 -18.48 -16.81 3.36
N GLN A 167 -18.82 -15.59 3.79
CA GLN A 167 -19.96 -14.83 3.24
C GLN A 167 -19.55 -13.63 2.37
N ASN A 168 -18.25 -13.31 2.29
CA ASN A 168 -17.82 -12.12 1.54
C ASN A 168 -17.71 -12.43 0.02
N PRO A 169 -18.49 -11.76 -0.85
CA PRO A 169 -18.49 -12.01 -2.30
C PRO A 169 -17.10 -11.82 -2.93
N ILE A 170 -16.25 -10.98 -2.35
CA ILE A 170 -14.87 -10.77 -2.80
C ILE A 170 -14.02 -12.03 -2.54
N VAL A 171 -14.16 -12.66 -1.38
CA VAL A 171 -13.46 -13.92 -1.08
C VAL A 171 -13.96 -15.05 -1.96
N ARG A 172 -15.25 -15.07 -2.29
CA ARG A 172 -15.85 -16.03 -3.24
C ARG A 172 -15.37 -15.84 -4.68
N PHE A 173 -15.06 -14.60 -5.06
CA PHE A 173 -14.52 -14.28 -6.37
C PHE A 173 -13.03 -14.63 -6.47
N VAL A 174 -12.26 -14.30 -5.43
CA VAL A 174 -10.83 -14.65 -5.36
C VAL A 174 -10.62 -16.16 -5.24
N SER A 175 -11.45 -16.87 -4.46
CA SER A 175 -11.39 -18.34 -4.34
C SER A 175 -11.81 -19.08 -5.61
N ARG A 176 -12.48 -18.40 -6.56
CA ARG A 176 -12.75 -18.93 -7.90
C ARG A 176 -11.56 -18.78 -8.84
N LEU A 177 -10.74 -17.75 -8.66
CA LEU A 177 -9.56 -17.49 -9.49
C LEU A 177 -8.31 -18.19 -8.95
N VAL A 178 -8.23 -18.38 -7.64
CA VAL A 178 -7.13 -19.07 -6.96
C VAL A 178 -7.74 -20.14 -6.06
N PRO A 179 -7.51 -21.44 -6.32
CA PRO A 179 -8.02 -22.50 -5.45
C PRO A 179 -7.38 -22.35 -4.07
N MET A 180 -8.18 -21.98 -3.07
CA MET A 180 -7.76 -21.84 -1.68
C MET A 180 -8.46 -22.90 -0.83
N THR A 181 -7.69 -23.64 -0.04
CA THR A 181 -8.21 -24.58 0.97
C THR A 181 -8.50 -23.83 2.27
N GLY A 182 -9.63 -24.13 2.93
CA GLY A 182 -10.02 -23.54 4.21
C GLY A 182 -9.21 -24.03 5.42
N LYS A 183 -8.22 -24.91 5.22
CA LYS A 183 -7.33 -25.41 6.27
C LYS A 183 -5.87 -25.09 5.93
N TYR A 184 -5.17 -24.48 6.89
CA TYR A 184 -3.72 -24.29 6.84
C TYR A 184 -3.04 -25.67 6.99
N ASP A 185 -2.24 -26.05 5.99
CA ASP A 185 -1.41 -27.26 6.03
C ASP A 185 0.07 -26.89 6.07
N GLY A 186 0.50 -26.44 7.25
CA GLY A 186 1.91 -26.19 7.58
C GLY A 186 2.58 -25.05 6.80
N GLU A 187 3.80 -25.31 6.30
CA GLU A 187 4.72 -24.33 5.67
C GLU A 187 4.64 -24.28 4.13
N LYS A 188 3.73 -25.04 3.50
CA LYS A 188 3.67 -25.16 2.04
C LYS A 188 2.70 -24.14 1.45
N PHE A 189 3.18 -23.38 0.47
CA PHE A 189 2.37 -22.40 -0.30
C PHE A 189 1.41 -23.08 -1.29
N PHE A 190 1.65 -24.36 -1.60
CA PHE A 190 0.81 -25.23 -2.41
C PHE A 190 0.63 -26.56 -1.69
N THR A 191 -0.62 -26.95 -1.43
CA THR A 191 -0.95 -28.24 -0.82
C THR A 191 -1.98 -28.95 -1.67
N GLU A 192 -1.68 -30.22 -1.98
CA GLU A 192 -2.51 -31.06 -2.83
C GLU A 192 -3.56 -31.74 -1.94
N VAL A 193 -4.82 -31.36 -2.12
CA VAL A 193 -5.95 -31.95 -1.40
C VAL A 193 -6.84 -32.66 -2.41
N ASN A 194 -6.99 -33.98 -2.29
CA ASN A 194 -7.73 -34.83 -3.23
C ASN A 194 -7.23 -34.78 -4.69
N GLY A 195 -5.91 -34.80 -4.91
CA GLY A 195 -5.30 -35.00 -6.25
C GLY A 195 -5.41 -33.79 -7.19
N LYS A 196 -5.69 -32.60 -6.67
CA LYS A 196 -5.60 -31.33 -7.39
C LYS A 196 -4.71 -30.36 -6.61
N ARG A 197 -3.74 -29.79 -7.32
CA ARG A 197 -2.72 -28.85 -6.81
C ARG A 197 -3.24 -27.43 -6.68
#